data_AF-A0A7Y5DPN8-F1
#
_entry.id   AF-A0A7Y5DPN8-F1
#
_cell.length_a   1.000
_cell.length_b   1.000
_cell.length_c   1.000
_cell.angle_alpha   90.00
_cell.angle_beta   90.00
_cell.angle_gamma   90.00
#
_symmetry.space_group_name_H-M   'P 1'
#
loop_
_entity.id
_entity.type
_entity.pdbx_description
1 polymer ?
#
loop_
_entity_poly.entity_id
_entity_poly.type
_entity_poly.pdbx_seq_one_letter_code
_entity_poly.pdbx_strand_id
1 'polypeptide(L)'
;MKISALKFIIIALGVILISSCNGKKNTISPEQVMGYWKTVIGENENIQLEKVDSEFVYSAFTYDRLAASGTWTIEGDELTINFDDGTSTKLKVNFIGDTLIFNNGDEKYIRDISSGDGKTPATDISDVEILDQIKNSVNVVFSEKEPFVEDWTTSSVKWSKITTEVTLKYDGLTEMIEVANQISKYLVIQGFQVDTSRLSEMVSCYKKGKKCVMIRSRASNEPAIGETTYIDVISGEEN
;
A
#
# COMPACT_ATOMS: atom_id res chain seq x y z
N MET A 1 -43.57 67.62 -30.44
CA MET A 1 -43.39 66.18 -30.71
C MET A 1 -41.92 65.80 -30.56
N LYS A 2 -41.53 65.22 -29.44
CA LYS A 2 -40.23 64.56 -29.24
C LYS A 2 -40.38 63.41 -28.24
N ILE A 3 -40.38 62.19 -28.79
CA ILE A 3 -39.79 60.94 -28.30
C ILE A 3 -39.95 60.65 -26.79
N SER A 4 -41.01 59.89 -26.48
CA SER A 4 -41.19 59.14 -25.22
C SER A 4 -40.87 57.65 -25.42
N ALA A 5 -39.76 57.33 -26.09
CA ALA A 5 -39.32 55.95 -26.33
C ALA A 5 -38.27 55.47 -25.30
N LEU A 6 -37.70 56.37 -24.50
CA LEU A 6 -36.55 56.04 -23.64
C LEU A 6 -36.92 55.36 -22.32
N LYS A 7 -38.20 55.43 -21.88
CA LYS A 7 -38.62 54.90 -20.57
C LYS A 7 -39.08 53.44 -20.59
N PHE A 8 -39.35 52.87 -21.77
CA PHE A 8 -39.77 51.46 -21.87
C PHE A 8 -38.60 50.48 -22.09
N ILE A 9 -37.40 50.94 -22.45
CA ILE A 9 -36.23 50.08 -22.63
C ILE A 9 -35.58 49.70 -21.28
N ILE A 10 -35.79 50.51 -20.23
CA ILE A 10 -35.14 50.29 -18.92
C ILE A 10 -35.78 49.11 -18.15
N ILE A 11 -37.05 48.78 -18.42
CA ILE A 11 -37.72 47.66 -17.75
C ILE A 11 -37.43 46.31 -18.44
N ALA A 12 -37.12 46.31 -19.74
CA ALA A 12 -36.76 45.09 -20.48
C ALA A 12 -35.32 44.59 -20.21
N LEU A 13 -34.45 45.42 -19.64
CA LEU A 13 -33.07 45.05 -19.26
C LEU A 13 -32.92 44.64 -17.79
N GLY A 14 -33.95 44.80 -16.95
CA GLY A 14 -33.93 44.42 -15.54
C GLY A 14 -34.25 42.94 -15.26
N VAL A 15 -34.67 42.17 -16.26
CA VAL A 15 -35.20 40.80 -16.08
C VAL A 15 -34.24 39.71 -16.61
N ILE A 16 -33.09 40.05 -17.19
CA ILE A 16 -32.16 39.09 -17.82
C ILE A 16 -30.82 38.96 -17.04
N LEU A 17 -30.87 38.94 -15.70
CA LEU A 17 -29.69 38.60 -14.87
C LEU A 17 -30.03 37.63 -13.72
N ILE A 18 -31.05 36.80 -13.90
CA ILE A 18 -31.15 35.49 -13.23
C ILE A 18 -30.74 34.41 -14.22
N SER A 19 -29.61 34.63 -14.89
CA SER A 19 -28.87 33.54 -15.53
C SER A 19 -28.32 32.68 -14.41
N SER A 20 -29.16 31.74 -13.97
CA SER A 20 -28.82 30.43 -13.47
C SER A 20 -27.31 30.24 -13.32
N CYS A 21 -26.81 30.59 -12.13
CA CYS A 21 -25.58 30.01 -11.63
C CYS A 21 -25.94 28.56 -11.29
N ASN A 22 -26.16 27.73 -12.32
CA ASN A 22 -26.01 26.29 -12.22
C ASN A 22 -24.55 26.09 -11.88
N GLY A 23 -24.22 26.20 -10.59
CA GLY A 23 -22.90 25.92 -10.08
C GLY A 23 -22.53 24.57 -10.66
N LYS A 24 -21.50 24.54 -11.51
CA LYS A 24 -20.95 23.29 -12.03
C LYS A 24 -20.74 22.43 -10.79
N LYS A 25 -21.52 21.35 -10.65
CA LYS A 25 -21.21 20.32 -9.65
C LYS A 25 -19.78 19.92 -9.97
N ASN A 26 -18.86 20.23 -9.06
CA ASN A 26 -17.48 19.78 -9.20
C ASN A 26 -17.53 18.27 -9.01
N THR A 27 -17.61 17.54 -10.13
CA THR A 27 -17.49 16.10 -10.13
C THR A 27 -16.04 15.77 -9.81
N ILE A 28 -15.83 15.01 -8.75
CA ILE A 28 -14.52 14.50 -8.36
C ILE A 28 -14.26 13.24 -9.18
N SER A 29 -13.12 13.18 -9.88
CA SER A 29 -12.74 11.98 -10.62
C SER A 29 -12.06 10.97 -9.70
N PRO A 30 -12.15 9.65 -9.99
CA PRO A 30 -11.45 8.62 -9.22
C PRO A 30 -9.95 8.91 -9.06
N GLU A 31 -9.31 9.40 -10.12
CA GLU A 31 -7.88 9.69 -10.15
C GLU A 31 -7.46 10.79 -9.14
N GLN A 32 -8.36 11.71 -8.79
CA GLN A 32 -8.09 12.74 -7.80
C GLN A 32 -8.07 12.17 -6.37
N VAL A 33 -8.90 11.17 -6.11
CA VAL A 33 -9.03 10.50 -4.80
C VAL A 33 -7.94 9.46 -4.61
N MET A 34 -7.44 8.88 -5.70
CA MET A 34 -6.37 7.91 -5.65
C MET A 34 -5.10 8.48 -5.01
N GLY A 35 -4.48 7.65 -4.16
CA GLY A 35 -3.23 7.95 -3.49
C GLY A 35 -3.13 7.27 -2.13
N TYR A 36 -1.96 7.46 -1.53
CA TYR A 36 -1.77 7.19 -0.11
C TYR A 36 -1.95 8.48 0.69
N TRP A 37 -2.68 8.38 1.79
CA TRP A 37 -3.17 9.51 2.54
C TRP A 37 -2.90 9.29 4.01
N LYS A 38 -2.15 10.20 4.61
CA LYS A 38 -1.87 10.21 6.04
C LYS A 38 -2.94 10.99 6.79
N THR A 39 -3.47 10.39 7.85
CA THR A 39 -4.53 11.02 8.63
C THR A 39 -4.01 12.20 9.44
N VAL A 40 -4.75 13.31 9.37
CA VAL A 40 -4.61 14.48 10.25
C VAL A 40 -5.70 14.47 11.32
N ILE A 41 -6.93 14.12 10.92
CA ILE A 41 -8.09 13.93 11.79
C ILE A 41 -8.82 12.67 11.32
N GLY A 42 -9.02 11.68 12.19
CA GLY A 42 -9.66 10.41 11.85
C GLY A 42 -9.22 9.29 12.79
N GLU A 43 -9.84 8.12 12.66
CA GLU A 43 -9.55 6.96 13.51
C GLU A 43 -8.34 6.14 13.02
N ASN A 44 -8.17 6.03 11.70
CA ASN A 44 -7.06 5.33 11.08
C ASN A 44 -5.82 6.22 11.02
N GLU A 45 -4.62 5.65 10.99
CA GLU A 45 -3.38 6.41 10.82
C GLU A 45 -3.13 6.78 9.36
N ASN A 46 -3.48 5.88 8.44
CA ASN A 46 -3.36 6.10 7.01
C ASN A 46 -4.48 5.37 6.24
N ILE A 47 -4.80 5.87 5.04
CA ILE A 47 -5.63 5.18 4.06
C ILE A 47 -4.96 5.15 2.70
N GLN A 48 -5.28 4.14 1.90
CA GLN A 48 -4.84 3.97 0.52
C GLN A 48 -6.07 3.75 -0.36
N LEU A 49 -6.15 4.54 -1.43
CA LEU A 49 -7.18 4.46 -2.45
C LEU A 49 -6.45 4.24 -3.76
N GLU A 50 -6.53 3.05 -4.33
CA GLU A 50 -5.77 2.71 -5.53
C GLU A 50 -6.62 1.91 -6.53
N LYS A 51 -6.03 1.68 -7.71
CA LYS A 51 -6.62 0.84 -8.74
C LYS A 51 -5.70 -0.36 -8.95
N VAL A 52 -6.22 -1.55 -8.69
CA VAL A 52 -5.54 -2.82 -8.92
C VAL A 52 -6.29 -3.53 -10.05
N ASP A 53 -5.60 -3.74 -11.17
CA ASP A 53 -6.20 -4.24 -12.41
C ASP A 53 -7.41 -3.40 -12.88
N SER A 54 -8.62 -3.95 -12.78
CA SER A 54 -9.88 -3.29 -13.14
C SER A 54 -10.68 -2.77 -11.94
N GLU A 55 -10.20 -2.99 -10.72
CA GLU A 55 -10.94 -2.68 -9.49
C GLU A 55 -10.30 -1.55 -8.70
N PHE A 56 -11.14 -0.76 -8.05
CA PHE A 56 -10.72 0.31 -7.15
C PHE A 56 -10.72 -0.22 -5.72
N VAL A 57 -9.54 -0.29 -5.12
CA VAL A 57 -9.27 -0.93 -3.83
C VAL A 57 -9.05 0.13 -2.75
N TYR A 58 -9.66 -0.11 -1.59
CA TYR A 58 -9.52 0.69 -0.38
C TYR A 58 -8.76 -0.12 0.68
N SER A 59 -7.86 0.53 1.40
CA SER A 59 -7.18 -0.04 2.56
C SER A 59 -6.97 1.03 3.62
N ALA A 60 -7.20 0.68 4.88
CA ALA A 60 -6.99 1.55 6.03
C ALA A 60 -6.07 0.87 7.04
N PHE A 61 -5.18 1.65 7.65
CA PHE A 61 -4.13 1.14 8.53
C PHE A 61 -4.17 1.82 9.89
N THR A 62 -4.01 1.03 10.96
CA THR A 62 -3.84 1.49 12.34
C THR A 62 -2.73 0.68 13.00
N TYR A 63 -1.75 1.34 13.61
CA TYR A 63 -0.53 0.72 14.14
C TYR A 63 0.18 -0.16 13.11
N ASP A 64 0.27 0.34 11.87
CA ASP A 64 0.83 -0.37 10.72
C ASP A 64 0.16 -1.71 10.37
N ARG A 65 -1.03 -1.98 10.92
CA ARG A 65 -1.84 -3.17 10.59
C ARG A 65 -3.03 -2.78 9.76
N LEU A 66 -3.39 -3.64 8.81
CA LEU A 66 -4.62 -3.49 8.04
C LEU A 66 -5.81 -3.54 9.00
N ALA A 67 -6.49 -2.42 9.15
CA ALA A 67 -7.66 -2.26 10.01
C ALA A 67 -8.96 -2.50 9.25
N ALA A 68 -9.02 -2.07 7.99
CA ALA A 68 -10.14 -2.29 7.09
C ALA A 68 -9.68 -2.35 5.63
N SER A 69 -10.39 -3.12 4.81
CA SER A 69 -10.18 -3.24 3.37
C SER A 69 -11.50 -3.41 2.64
N GLY A 70 -11.50 -3.11 1.35
CA GLY A 70 -12.66 -3.25 0.50
C GLY A 70 -12.46 -2.68 -0.89
N THR A 71 -13.57 -2.49 -1.60
CA THR A 71 -13.61 -1.76 -2.86
C THR A 71 -14.23 -0.40 -2.68
N TRP A 72 -13.96 0.53 -3.60
CA TRP A 72 -14.62 1.83 -3.58
C TRP A 72 -15.09 2.28 -4.95
N THR A 73 -16.12 3.13 -4.96
CA THR A 73 -16.61 3.83 -6.15
C THR A 73 -16.86 5.29 -5.79
N ILE A 74 -16.78 6.18 -6.78
CA ILE A 74 -17.09 7.60 -6.58
C ILE A 74 -18.08 8.09 -7.64
N GLU A 75 -19.14 8.76 -7.18
CA GLU A 75 -20.14 9.39 -8.02
C GLU A 75 -20.37 10.83 -7.56
N GLY A 76 -20.00 11.81 -8.38
CA GLY A 76 -20.07 13.22 -8.00
C GLY A 76 -19.02 13.55 -6.93
N ASP A 77 -19.48 13.88 -5.72
CA ASP A 77 -18.66 14.11 -4.52
C ASP A 77 -18.89 13.05 -3.44
N GLU A 78 -19.50 11.92 -3.77
CA GLU A 78 -19.79 10.83 -2.82
C GLU A 78 -18.92 9.61 -3.14
N LEU A 79 -18.04 9.24 -2.21
CA LEU A 79 -17.24 8.02 -2.22
C LEU A 79 -17.99 6.93 -1.44
N THR A 80 -18.29 5.82 -2.10
CA THR A 80 -18.84 4.63 -1.43
C THR A 80 -17.72 3.63 -1.24
N ILE A 81 -17.50 3.18 -0.01
CA ILE A 81 -16.59 2.08 0.31
C ILE A 81 -17.43 0.85 0.65
N ASN A 82 -17.19 -0.27 -0.04
CA ASN A 82 -17.79 -1.56 0.25
C ASN A 82 -16.71 -2.43 0.89
N PHE A 83 -16.84 -2.67 2.19
CA PHE A 83 -15.86 -3.42 2.97
C PHE A 83 -15.96 -4.92 2.72
N ASP A 84 -14.85 -5.63 2.93
CA ASP A 84 -14.77 -7.07 2.75
C ASP A 84 -15.64 -7.86 3.74
N ASP A 85 -16.05 -7.24 4.86
CA ASP A 85 -16.99 -7.81 5.82
C ASP A 85 -18.47 -7.74 5.37
N GLY A 86 -18.71 -7.18 4.18
CA GLY A 86 -20.04 -7.02 3.57
C GLY A 86 -20.77 -5.74 3.97
N THR A 87 -20.20 -4.90 4.83
CA THR A 87 -20.75 -3.58 5.16
C THR A 87 -20.35 -2.53 4.13
N SER A 88 -21.01 -1.38 4.13
CA SER A 88 -20.62 -0.25 3.28
C SER A 88 -20.84 1.09 3.97
N THR A 89 -20.06 2.08 3.57
CA THR A 89 -20.19 3.46 4.03
C THR A 89 -20.13 4.42 2.86
N LYS A 90 -20.77 5.58 3.03
CA LYS A 90 -20.79 6.68 2.07
C LYS A 90 -20.16 7.90 2.69
N LEU A 91 -19.17 8.45 2.02
CA LEU A 91 -18.36 9.56 2.49
C LEU A 91 -18.47 10.71 1.50
N LYS A 92 -18.80 11.91 2.00
CA LYS A 92 -18.74 13.10 1.17
C LYS A 92 -17.30 13.56 1.03
N VAL A 93 -16.80 13.66 -0.19
CA VAL A 93 -15.42 14.01 -0.52
C VAL A 93 -15.29 15.48 -0.89
N ASN A 94 -14.26 16.13 -0.36
CA ASN A 94 -13.85 17.46 -0.80
C ASN A 94 -12.31 17.57 -0.76
N PHE A 95 -11.77 18.56 -1.45
CA PHE A 95 -10.34 18.87 -1.46
C PHE A 95 -10.10 20.32 -1.07
N ILE A 96 -9.07 20.54 -0.24
CA ILE A 96 -8.47 21.86 -0.01
C ILE A 96 -6.97 21.72 -0.26
N GLY A 97 -6.52 22.14 -1.45
CA GLY A 97 -5.15 21.87 -1.91
C GLY A 97 -4.89 20.36 -1.97
N ASP A 98 -3.82 19.91 -1.30
CA ASP A 98 -3.44 18.49 -1.21
C ASP A 98 -4.06 17.76 0.00
N THR A 99 -5.09 18.36 0.61
CA THR A 99 -5.83 17.75 1.73
C THR A 99 -7.12 17.15 1.22
N LEU A 100 -7.28 15.84 1.40
CA LEU A 100 -8.51 15.10 1.23
C LEU A 100 -9.37 15.26 2.48
N ILE A 101 -10.64 15.58 2.31
CA ILE A 101 -11.58 15.83 3.40
C ILE A 101 -12.78 14.91 3.20
N PHE A 102 -13.12 14.13 4.22
CA PHE A 102 -14.37 13.41 4.28
C PHE A 102 -15.38 14.09 5.21
N ASN A 103 -16.66 13.93 4.89
CA ASN A 103 -17.80 14.33 5.72
C ASN A 103 -17.72 15.77 6.24
N ASN A 104 -17.35 16.71 5.36
CA ASN A 104 -17.20 18.13 5.67
C ASN A 104 -16.16 18.46 6.77
N GLY A 105 -15.17 17.59 7.01
CA GLY A 105 -14.05 17.86 7.91
C GLY A 105 -13.95 16.96 9.13
N ASP A 106 -14.90 16.04 9.32
CA ASP A 106 -14.86 15.04 10.39
C ASP A 106 -13.62 14.15 10.24
N GLU A 107 -13.21 13.88 9.00
CA GLU A 107 -11.93 13.25 8.71
C GLU A 107 -11.14 14.08 7.69
N LYS A 108 -9.84 14.17 7.92
CA LYS A 108 -8.89 14.94 7.09
C LYS A 108 -7.63 14.14 6.88
N TYR A 109 -7.18 14.12 5.65
CA TYR A 109 -5.98 13.42 5.25
C TYR A 109 -5.12 14.30 4.37
N ILE A 110 -3.81 14.23 4.56
CA ILE A 110 -2.83 14.87 3.68
C ILE A 110 -2.22 13.81 2.78
N ARG A 111 -2.01 14.16 1.51
CA ARG A 111 -1.37 13.24 0.57
C ARG A 111 0.04 12.93 1.08
N ASP A 112 0.32 11.65 1.23
CA ASP A 112 1.68 11.22 1.55
C ASP A 112 2.46 11.08 0.24
N ILE A 113 3.41 11.98 0.03
CA ILE A 113 4.26 12.06 -1.17
C ILE A 113 5.57 11.27 -0.96
N SER A 114 5.66 10.50 0.13
CA SER A 114 6.80 9.63 0.41
C SER A 114 6.90 8.53 -0.65
N SER A 115 7.67 8.81 -1.71
CA SER A 115 8.01 7.97 -2.89
C SER A 115 7.07 8.09 -4.11
N GLY A 116 7.53 8.90 -5.07
CA GLY A 116 7.39 8.90 -6.54
C GLY A 116 6.20 8.30 -7.29
N ASP A 117 5.56 7.24 -6.82
CA ASP A 117 4.75 6.34 -7.64
C ASP A 117 3.36 6.04 -7.02
N GLY A 118 2.98 6.75 -5.95
CA GLY A 118 1.69 6.54 -5.27
C GLY A 118 1.58 5.20 -4.51
N LYS A 119 2.71 4.51 -4.33
CA LYS A 119 2.84 3.36 -3.44
C LYS A 119 2.99 3.84 -2.00
N THR A 120 2.55 3.00 -1.07
CA THR A 120 2.73 3.13 0.38
C THR A 120 4.04 3.84 0.72
N PRO A 121 4.02 4.93 1.51
CA PRO A 121 5.18 5.48 2.15
C PRO A 121 6.00 4.34 2.68
N ALA A 122 7.25 4.29 2.21
CA ALA A 122 8.27 3.62 2.95
C ALA A 122 8.35 4.31 4.31
N THR A 123 7.57 3.83 5.28
CA THR A 123 8.04 3.89 6.65
C THR A 123 9.45 3.33 6.60
N ASP A 124 10.38 4.10 7.11
CA ASP A 124 11.75 3.67 7.34
C ASP A 124 11.71 2.53 8.38
N ILE A 125 11.24 1.33 7.96
CA ILE A 125 11.34 0.10 8.74
C ILE A 125 12.82 -0.09 8.95
N SER A 126 13.38 0.22 10.12
CA SER A 126 14.81 0.03 10.33
C SER A 126 15.15 -1.44 10.00
N ASP A 127 16.33 -1.70 9.44
CA ASP A 127 16.72 -3.03 8.95
C ASP A 127 16.59 -4.14 10.02
N VAL A 128 16.56 -3.74 11.29
CA VAL A 128 16.39 -4.61 12.45
C VAL A 128 14.94 -5.09 12.63
N GLU A 129 13.94 -4.35 12.13
CA GLU A 129 12.51 -4.62 12.32
C GLU A 129 11.90 -5.50 11.23
N ILE A 130 12.48 -5.58 10.03
CA ILE A 130 11.93 -6.39 8.92
C ILE A 130 11.83 -7.87 9.32
N LEU A 131 12.87 -8.41 9.95
CA LEU A 131 12.88 -9.81 10.39
C LEU A 131 11.84 -10.06 11.48
N ASP A 132 11.69 -9.13 12.42
CA ASP A 132 10.72 -9.25 13.50
C ASP A 132 9.27 -9.15 12.96
N GLN A 133 9.03 -8.32 11.95
CA GLN A 133 7.72 -8.24 11.29
C GLN A 133 7.41 -9.50 10.47
N ILE A 134 8.39 -10.09 9.78
CA ILE A 134 8.22 -11.38 9.08
C ILE A 134 7.89 -12.50 10.06
N LYS A 135 8.59 -12.57 11.22
CA LYS A 135 8.28 -13.53 12.31
C LYS A 135 6.82 -13.46 12.75
N ASN A 136 6.24 -12.25 12.78
CA ASN A 136 4.88 -12.03 13.25
C ASN A 136 3.81 -12.16 12.15
N SER A 137 4.21 -12.14 10.87
CA SER A 137 3.27 -12.08 9.73
C SER A 137 3.13 -13.40 8.98
N VAL A 138 4.12 -14.30 9.07
CA VAL A 138 4.13 -15.60 8.40
C VAL A 138 3.86 -16.69 9.42
N ASN A 139 2.92 -17.60 9.12
CA ASN A 139 2.46 -18.63 10.05
C ASN A 139 3.43 -19.83 10.11
N VAL A 140 4.67 -19.58 10.53
CA VAL A 140 5.71 -20.59 10.77
C VAL A 140 6.55 -20.21 11.99
N VAL A 141 7.28 -21.17 12.55
CA VAL A 141 8.14 -20.94 13.71
C VAL A 141 9.55 -20.62 13.23
N PHE A 142 9.94 -19.36 13.38
CA PHE A 142 11.31 -18.92 13.12
C PHE A 142 12.20 -18.99 14.36
N SER A 143 13.50 -19.16 14.12
CA SER A 143 14.56 -19.01 15.11
C SER A 143 14.62 -17.59 15.69
N GLU A 144 15.44 -17.43 16.72
CA GLU A 144 15.91 -16.11 17.10
C GLU A 144 16.79 -15.47 16.01
N LYS A 145 16.82 -14.14 16.01
CA LYS A 145 17.62 -13.35 15.09
C LYS A 145 19.10 -13.53 15.41
N GLU A 146 19.90 -13.87 14.41
CA GLU A 146 21.34 -14.04 14.55
C GLU A 146 22.13 -13.19 13.53
N PRO A 147 23.35 -12.74 13.84
CA PRO A 147 24.22 -12.10 12.86
C PRO A 147 24.52 -13.03 11.69
N PHE A 148 24.57 -12.48 10.48
CA PHE A 148 24.90 -13.22 9.27
C PHE A 148 26.09 -12.56 8.57
N VAL A 149 26.99 -13.39 8.05
CA VAL A 149 28.14 -12.95 7.26
C VAL A 149 28.14 -13.80 5.99
N GLU A 150 28.23 -13.13 4.85
CA GLU A 150 28.24 -13.80 3.56
C GLU A 150 29.48 -13.41 2.77
N ASP A 151 30.20 -14.44 2.31
CA ASP A 151 31.55 -14.32 1.74
C ASP A 151 31.63 -13.44 0.47
N TRP A 152 30.51 -13.24 -0.24
CA TRP A 152 30.45 -12.42 -1.46
C TRP A 152 29.88 -11.01 -1.23
N THR A 153 29.47 -10.68 -0.01
CA THR A 153 28.97 -9.35 0.33
C THR A 153 30.11 -8.39 0.68
N THR A 154 29.94 -7.10 0.39
CA THR A 154 30.90 -6.07 0.80
C THR A 154 30.98 -6.04 2.33
N SER A 155 32.18 -5.99 2.88
CA SER A 155 32.49 -6.10 4.32
C SER A 155 31.86 -5.03 5.23
N SER A 156 31.09 -4.10 4.66
CA SER A 156 30.47 -2.97 5.33
C SER A 156 28.99 -3.13 5.63
N VAL A 157 28.32 -4.19 5.13
CA VAL A 157 26.91 -4.46 5.42
C VAL A 157 26.77 -5.40 6.61
N LYS A 158 26.03 -4.97 7.64
CA LYS A 158 25.66 -5.83 8.78
C LYS A 158 24.39 -6.59 8.44
N TRP A 159 24.52 -7.88 8.18
CA TRP A 159 23.37 -8.74 7.93
C TRP A 159 22.89 -9.42 9.21
N SER A 160 21.58 -9.64 9.29
CA SER A 160 20.93 -10.49 10.28
C SER A 160 20.10 -11.55 9.58
N LYS A 161 19.87 -12.68 10.24
CA LYS A 161 19.13 -13.81 9.70
C LYS A 161 18.18 -14.39 10.74
N ILE A 162 17.03 -14.86 10.26
CA ILE A 162 16.15 -15.81 10.95
C ILE A 162 15.99 -17.06 10.08
N THR A 163 15.76 -18.21 10.69
CA THR A 163 15.61 -19.48 9.97
C THR A 163 14.33 -20.16 10.42
N THR A 164 13.59 -20.75 9.48
CA THR A 164 12.48 -21.67 9.79
C THR A 164 12.79 -23.06 9.24
N GLU A 165 12.36 -24.08 9.97
CA GLU A 165 12.39 -25.47 9.53
C GLU A 165 11.12 -25.79 8.76
N VAL A 166 11.24 -26.59 7.71
CA VAL A 166 10.12 -27.07 6.91
C VAL A 166 10.28 -28.57 6.70
N THR A 167 9.27 -29.35 7.09
CA THR A 167 9.25 -30.80 6.83
C THR A 167 8.46 -31.06 5.56
N LEU A 168 9.11 -31.70 4.58
CA LEU A 168 8.47 -32.07 3.31
C LEU A 168 7.43 -33.18 3.55
N LYS A 169 6.17 -32.93 3.21
CA LYS A 169 5.09 -33.94 3.33
C LYS A 169 4.83 -34.63 2.00
N TYR A 170 5.16 -33.98 0.91
CA TYR A 170 5.02 -34.49 -0.44
C TYR A 170 6.38 -34.60 -1.12
N ASP A 171 6.40 -35.32 -2.24
CA ASP A 171 7.56 -35.34 -3.12
C ASP A 171 7.79 -33.92 -3.69
N GLY A 172 9.05 -33.48 -3.71
CA GLY A 172 9.45 -32.13 -4.11
C GLY A 172 9.48 -31.08 -2.98
N LEU A 173 9.44 -29.80 -3.38
CA LEU A 173 9.71 -28.65 -2.49
C LEU A 173 8.47 -27.81 -2.18
N THR A 174 7.28 -28.39 -2.30
CA THR A 174 6.00 -27.66 -2.23
C THR A 174 5.86 -26.82 -0.96
N GLU A 175 6.12 -27.41 0.22
CA GLU A 175 6.02 -26.71 1.50
C GLU A 175 7.04 -25.57 1.61
N MET A 176 8.25 -25.76 1.05
CA MET A 176 9.24 -24.69 1.04
C MET A 176 8.78 -23.53 0.15
N ILE A 177 8.25 -23.85 -1.03
CA ILE A 177 7.73 -22.86 -1.98
C ILE A 177 6.56 -22.09 -1.35
N GLU A 178 5.67 -22.75 -0.61
CA GLU A 178 4.57 -22.10 0.10
C GLU A 178 5.06 -21.08 1.14
N VAL A 179 6.03 -21.48 1.98
CA VAL A 179 6.59 -20.58 3.00
C VAL A 179 7.37 -19.43 2.36
N ALA A 180 8.20 -19.72 1.35
CA ALA A 180 8.91 -18.69 0.58
C ALA A 180 7.93 -17.70 -0.06
N ASN A 181 6.84 -18.19 -0.66
CA ASN A 181 5.80 -17.35 -1.27
C ASN A 181 5.06 -16.48 -0.23
N GLN A 182 4.83 -16.97 0.99
CA GLN A 182 4.24 -16.14 2.06
C GLN A 182 5.17 -14.99 2.43
N ILE A 183 6.47 -15.26 2.59
CA ILE A 183 7.49 -14.23 2.87
C ILE A 183 7.58 -13.24 1.70
N SER A 184 7.64 -13.73 0.46
CA SER A 184 7.67 -12.90 -0.75
C SER A 184 6.45 -11.99 -0.86
N LYS A 185 5.24 -12.52 -0.64
CA LYS A 185 4.00 -11.73 -0.66
C LYS A 185 4.03 -10.64 0.40
N TYR A 186 4.47 -10.97 1.61
CA TYR A 186 4.64 -10.00 2.68
C TYR A 186 5.61 -8.88 2.26
N LEU A 187 6.79 -9.21 1.72
CA LEU A 187 7.77 -8.23 1.27
C LEU A 187 7.22 -7.32 0.16
N VAL A 188 6.48 -7.88 -0.80
CA VAL A 188 5.83 -7.10 -1.87
C VAL A 188 4.77 -6.13 -1.30
N ILE A 189 3.95 -6.59 -0.35
CA ILE A 189 2.98 -5.73 0.36
C ILE A 189 3.71 -4.59 1.10
N GLN A 190 4.87 -4.87 1.68
CA GLN A 190 5.73 -3.87 2.31
C GLN A 190 6.49 -2.98 1.30
N GLY A 191 6.22 -3.10 0.00
CA GLY A 191 6.79 -2.25 -1.04
C GLY A 191 8.21 -2.63 -1.49
N PHE A 192 8.69 -3.82 -1.13
CA PHE A 192 9.92 -4.36 -1.69
C PHE A 192 9.70 -4.82 -3.14
N GLN A 193 10.73 -4.66 -3.95
CA GLN A 193 10.75 -5.10 -5.35
C GLN A 193 11.77 -6.22 -5.51
N VAL A 194 11.52 -7.15 -6.42
CA VAL A 194 12.46 -8.23 -6.74
C VAL A 194 13.75 -7.62 -7.31
N ASP A 195 14.90 -7.95 -6.71
CA ASP A 195 16.22 -7.61 -7.24
C ASP A 195 16.69 -8.74 -8.16
N THR A 196 16.49 -8.55 -9.46
CA THR A 196 16.85 -9.52 -10.49
C THR A 196 18.36 -9.70 -10.67
N SER A 197 19.19 -8.80 -10.12
CA SER A 197 20.65 -8.91 -10.19
C SER A 197 21.24 -9.91 -9.19
N ARG A 198 20.43 -10.38 -8.22
CA ARG A 198 20.86 -11.27 -7.12
C ARG A 198 19.93 -12.46 -6.93
N LEU A 199 19.45 -13.01 -8.04
CA LEU A 199 18.65 -14.23 -8.03
C LEU A 199 19.52 -15.46 -8.33
N SER A 200 19.19 -16.56 -7.68
CA SER A 200 19.62 -17.89 -8.06
C SER A 200 18.45 -18.86 -7.90
N GLU A 201 18.62 -20.12 -8.29
CA GLU A 201 17.59 -21.15 -8.11
C GLU A 201 17.13 -21.29 -6.64
N MET A 202 18.04 -21.02 -5.69
CA MET A 202 17.80 -21.20 -4.25
C MET A 202 17.72 -19.89 -3.47
N VAL A 203 17.88 -18.74 -4.14
CA VAL A 203 17.88 -17.43 -3.48
C VAL A 203 17.02 -16.45 -4.26
N SER A 204 16.00 -15.93 -3.59
CA SER A 204 15.24 -14.76 -4.06
C SER A 204 15.68 -13.53 -3.29
N CYS A 205 15.90 -12.42 -3.99
CA CYS A 205 16.36 -11.17 -3.39
C CYS A 205 15.33 -10.06 -3.63
N TYR A 206 15.11 -9.24 -2.61
CA TYR A 206 14.14 -8.16 -2.57
C TYR A 206 14.79 -6.88 -2.06
N LYS A 207 14.51 -5.75 -2.69
CA LYS A 207 15.07 -4.44 -2.33
C LYS A 207 14.01 -3.36 -2.13
N LYS A 208 14.28 -2.47 -1.17
CA LYS A 208 13.52 -1.24 -0.93
C LYS A 208 14.51 -0.15 -0.51
N GLY A 209 14.88 0.72 -1.45
CA GLY A 209 15.97 1.68 -1.24
C GLY A 209 17.29 0.96 -0.97
N LYS A 210 17.89 1.22 0.20
CA LYS A 210 19.13 0.57 0.66
C LYS A 210 18.91 -0.78 1.33
N LYS A 211 17.67 -1.12 1.65
CA LYS A 211 17.33 -2.34 2.39
C LYS A 211 17.28 -3.52 1.45
N CYS A 212 17.90 -4.62 1.86
CA CYS A 212 17.94 -5.86 1.11
C CYS A 212 17.41 -7.00 1.98
N VAL A 213 16.55 -7.84 1.41
CA VAL A 213 16.04 -9.06 2.03
C VAL A 213 16.23 -10.22 1.07
N MET A 214 16.88 -11.28 1.54
CA MET A 214 17.08 -12.51 0.79
C MET A 214 16.29 -13.64 1.44
N ILE A 215 15.61 -14.42 0.61
CA ILE A 215 14.95 -15.66 0.99
C ILE A 215 15.79 -16.78 0.38
N ARG A 216 16.40 -17.61 1.23
CA ARG A 216 17.26 -18.71 0.81
C ARG A 216 16.68 -20.05 1.22
N SER A 217 16.39 -20.88 0.23
CA SER A 217 16.00 -22.26 0.41
C SER A 217 17.24 -23.13 0.59
N ARG A 218 17.27 -23.96 1.63
CA ARG A 218 18.32 -24.97 1.87
C ARG A 218 17.66 -26.35 1.96
N ALA A 219 17.83 -27.13 0.90
CA ALA A 219 17.40 -28.52 0.81
C ALA A 219 18.57 -29.38 0.32
N SER A 220 18.48 -30.71 0.51
CA SER A 220 19.39 -31.63 -0.16
C SER A 220 19.19 -31.60 -1.68
N ASN A 221 20.15 -32.14 -2.44
CA ASN A 221 20.05 -32.19 -3.91
C ASN A 221 18.90 -33.09 -4.38
N GLU A 222 18.52 -34.08 -3.58
CA GLU A 222 17.45 -35.02 -3.85
C GLU A 222 16.53 -35.08 -2.62
N PRO A 223 15.66 -34.07 -2.43
CA PRO A 223 14.83 -33.95 -1.24
C PRO A 223 13.85 -35.11 -1.13
N ALA A 224 13.76 -35.74 0.03
CA ALA A 224 12.85 -36.85 0.27
C ALA A 224 11.67 -36.46 1.17
N ILE A 225 10.56 -37.18 1.05
CA ILE A 225 9.42 -37.06 1.98
C ILE A 225 9.91 -37.32 3.41
N GLY A 226 9.55 -36.42 4.33
CA GLY A 226 9.97 -36.46 5.73
C GLY A 226 11.34 -35.80 6.00
N GLU A 227 12.04 -35.33 4.97
CA GLU A 227 13.25 -34.52 5.16
C GLU A 227 12.90 -33.17 5.79
N THR A 228 13.73 -32.75 6.76
CA THR A 228 13.72 -31.38 7.28
C THR A 228 14.63 -30.52 6.42
N THR A 229 14.03 -29.55 5.75
CA THR A 229 14.70 -28.50 4.99
C THR A 229 14.60 -27.17 5.75
N TYR A 230 15.30 -26.14 5.26
CA TYR A 230 15.36 -24.85 5.94
C TYR A 230 15.11 -23.71 4.97
N ILE A 231 14.46 -22.65 5.46
CA ILE A 231 14.39 -21.36 4.79
C ILE A 231 15.05 -20.33 5.68
N ASP A 232 16.08 -19.66 5.15
CA ASP A 232 16.71 -18.52 5.78
C ASP A 232 16.13 -17.23 5.21
N VAL A 233 15.78 -16.30 6.10
CA VAL A 233 15.42 -14.93 5.74
C VAL A 233 16.50 -14.02 6.27
N ILE A 234 17.22 -13.37 5.36
CA ILE A 234 18.43 -12.60 5.63
C ILE A 234 18.14 -11.15 5.27
N SER A 235 18.42 -10.20 6.16
CA SER A 235 18.20 -8.77 5.91
C SER A 235 19.42 -7.93 6.29
N GLY A 236 19.66 -6.84 5.54
CA GLY A 236 20.74 -5.90 5.80
C GLY A 236 20.67 -4.64 4.92
N GLU A 237 21.46 -3.65 5.31
CA GLU A 237 21.45 -2.29 4.72
C GLU A 237 22.69 -2.06 3.86
N GLU A 238 22.49 -1.81 2.57
CA GLU A 238 23.58 -1.41 1.67
C GLU A 238 24.01 0.04 1.94
N ASN A 239 25.32 0.30 2.01
CA ASN A 239 25.84 1.65 2.21
C ASN A 239 25.67 2.55 0.98
#